data_AF-A0A9Q0JWI5-F1
#
_entry.id   AF-A0A9Q0JWI5-F1
#
_cell.length_a   1.000
_cell.length_b   1.000
_cell.length_c   1.000
_cell.angle_alpha   90.00
_cell.angle_beta   90.00
_cell.angle_gamma   90.00
#
_symmetry.space_group_name_H-M   'P 1'
#
loop_
_entity.id
_entity.type
_entity.pdbx_description
1 polymer ?
#
loop_
_entity_poly.entity_id
_entity_poly.type
_entity_poly.pdbx_seq_one_letter_code
_entity_poly.pdbx_strand_id
1 'polypeptide(L)'
;MNSFTRLLTRVVRSRRELHGEDKVLFLSRRLFFASSTKASLLQQNQNKFVAFTPSRTLPASSFNLTKWGLFGGQKRSMFIQTQSTPNPSSLMFYPGKPVMEVGSADFPNARSAMNSPLAKALYGIDGITRVFFGSDFITVTKSDDVSWDVVKPEIFAAIMDLYTSGQPLFLDSSVAASMDTAIHEDDSETVAMIKELLETRIRPAVQEDGGDIEYRGYDQYEKLE
;
A
#
# COMPACT_ATOMS: atom_id res chain seq x y z
N MET A 1 -61.02 -14.51 20.08
CA MET A 1 -61.39 -15.87 20.52
C MET A 1 -60.55 -16.87 19.72
N ASN A 2 -59.68 -17.61 20.45
CA ASN A 2 -59.17 -18.97 20.22
C ASN A 2 -58.42 -19.25 18.89
N SER A 3 -57.25 -19.90 18.83
CA SER A 3 -56.50 -20.81 19.72
C SER A 3 -55.04 -20.85 19.18
N PHE A 4 -53.99 -20.84 20.01
CA PHE A 4 -53.29 -22.03 20.54
C PHE A 4 -53.05 -23.12 19.45
N THR A 5 -51.84 -23.62 19.16
CA THR A 5 -50.88 -24.28 20.07
C THR A 5 -49.61 -24.73 19.30
N ARG A 6 -48.44 -24.61 19.96
CA ARG A 6 -47.27 -25.54 20.08
C ARG A 6 -46.89 -26.48 18.91
N LEU A 7 -45.57 -26.61 18.64
CA LEU A 7 -44.73 -27.73 19.14
C LEU A 7 -43.27 -27.67 18.67
N LEU A 8 -42.37 -27.76 19.65
CA LEU A 8 -40.98 -28.20 19.53
C LEU A 8 -40.91 -29.67 19.12
N THR A 9 -39.92 -30.05 18.30
CA THR A 9 -39.45 -31.44 18.26
C THR A 9 -37.93 -31.48 18.10
N ARG A 10 -37.35 -32.41 18.84
CA ARG A 10 -35.95 -32.63 19.19
C ARG A 10 -35.49 -33.94 18.49
N VAL A 11 -34.17 -34.16 18.43
CA VAL A 11 -33.47 -35.47 18.57
C VAL A 11 -32.78 -36.08 17.31
N VAL A 12 -31.46 -36.34 17.48
CA VAL A 12 -30.58 -37.45 16.96
C VAL A 12 -30.08 -37.36 15.51
N ARG A 13 -28.87 -37.81 15.10
CA ARG A 13 -27.57 -38.28 15.66
C ARG A 13 -26.78 -38.80 14.44
N SER A 14 -25.51 -38.48 14.25
CA SER A 14 -24.53 -39.32 13.50
C SER A 14 -23.13 -38.74 13.74
N ARG A 15 -22.22 -39.32 14.53
CA ARG A 15 -21.39 -40.56 14.42
C ARG A 15 -20.36 -40.52 13.25
N ARG A 16 -19.13 -40.15 13.64
CA ARG A 16 -17.77 -40.65 13.29
C ARG A 16 -17.53 -41.27 11.89
N GLU A 17 -16.44 -40.88 11.24
CA GLU A 17 -15.13 -41.58 11.14
C GLU A 17 -14.11 -40.73 10.33
N LEU A 18 -12.91 -40.45 10.85
CA LEU A 18 -11.59 -41.08 10.64
C LEU A 18 -10.82 -40.58 9.38
N HIS A 19 -9.69 -39.88 9.59
CA HIS A 19 -8.33 -40.25 9.14
C HIS A 19 -7.41 -39.01 9.18
N GLY A 20 -6.38 -39.05 10.01
CA GLY A 20 -5.29 -38.09 10.01
C GLY A 20 -3.99 -38.85 10.18
N GLU A 21 -3.43 -39.27 9.05
CA GLU A 21 -2.15 -39.98 8.97
C GLU A 21 -0.95 -39.04 9.07
N ASP A 22 0.15 -39.68 9.39
CA ASP A 22 1.45 -39.20 9.75
C ASP A 22 2.20 -38.40 8.66
N LYS A 23 3.11 -37.59 9.22
CA LYS A 23 4.37 -37.07 8.67
C LYS A 23 4.96 -38.07 7.64
N VAL A 24 5.57 -37.66 6.55
CA VAL A 24 6.92 -37.10 6.43
C VAL A 24 7.13 -36.81 4.93
N LEU A 25 7.80 -35.73 4.57
CA LEU A 25 8.83 -35.64 3.51
C LEU A 25 9.09 -34.16 3.24
N PHE A 26 10.33 -33.72 3.38
CA PHE A 26 11.02 -32.90 2.37
C PHE A 26 12.50 -32.86 2.73
N LEU A 27 13.29 -33.68 2.03
CA LEU A 27 14.72 -33.45 1.88
C LEU A 27 14.90 -32.13 1.15
N SER A 28 15.56 -31.16 1.78
CA SER A 28 16.14 -30.02 1.08
C SER A 28 17.65 -30.04 1.22
N ARG A 29 18.30 -30.38 0.10
CA ARG A 29 19.71 -30.12 -0.16
C ARG A 29 19.98 -28.62 -0.03
N ARG A 30 20.86 -28.23 0.89
CA ARG A 30 21.67 -27.01 0.76
C ARG A 30 23.11 -27.35 1.11
N LEU A 31 23.94 -27.37 0.07
CA LEU A 31 25.39 -27.30 0.18
C LEU A 31 25.77 -25.82 0.23
N PHE A 32 26.48 -25.39 1.27
CA PHE A 32 27.31 -24.19 1.20
C PHE A 32 28.48 -24.22 2.19
N PHE A 33 29.63 -23.85 1.62
CA PHE A 33 30.81 -23.16 2.18
C PHE A 33 31.74 -23.83 3.20
N ALA A 34 33.01 -23.93 2.77
CA ALA A 34 34.26 -23.37 3.37
C ALA A 34 35.43 -24.20 2.79
N SER A 35 36.65 -23.74 2.54
CA SER A 35 37.48 -22.74 3.20
C SER A 35 38.65 -22.37 2.27
N SER A 36 39.19 -21.16 2.42
CA SER A 36 40.41 -20.69 1.77
C SER A 36 41.66 -21.39 2.31
N THR A 37 42.71 -21.50 1.49
CA THR A 37 44.11 -21.44 1.93
C THR A 37 44.98 -20.77 0.84
N LYS A 38 45.68 -19.70 1.26
CA LYS A 38 47.09 -19.27 1.03
C LYS A 38 47.92 -20.01 -0.05
N ALA A 39 48.97 -19.49 -0.67
CA ALA A 39 49.65 -18.20 -0.80
C ALA A 39 50.85 -18.41 -1.76
N SER A 40 51.21 -17.37 -2.52
CA SER A 40 52.55 -16.95 -3.01
C SER A 40 53.66 -17.96 -3.42
N LEU A 41 54.31 -17.64 -4.55
CA LEU A 41 55.75 -17.29 -4.74
C LEU A 41 56.49 -18.03 -5.88
N LEU A 42 57.26 -17.20 -6.62
CA LEU A 42 58.36 -17.47 -7.57
C LEU A 42 58.01 -17.90 -9.01
N GLN A 43 58.38 -17.03 -9.97
CA GLN A 43 59.57 -17.27 -10.81
C GLN A 43 59.92 -15.97 -11.57
N GLN A 44 61.08 -15.37 -11.26
CA GLN A 44 61.77 -14.44 -12.15
C GLN A 44 62.24 -15.19 -13.42
N ASN A 45 62.13 -14.59 -14.60
CA ASN A 45 63.19 -14.74 -15.59
C ASN A 45 63.29 -13.54 -16.53
N GLN A 46 64.53 -13.24 -16.90
CA GLN A 46 65.02 -12.01 -17.48
C GLN A 46 65.11 -12.02 -19.01
N ASN A 47 65.13 -10.79 -19.54
CA ASN A 47 65.85 -10.29 -20.71
C ASN A 47 65.55 -10.89 -22.09
N LYS A 48 65.17 -10.02 -23.03
CA LYS A 48 66.09 -9.52 -24.08
C LYS A 48 65.46 -8.38 -24.90
N PHE A 49 66.31 -7.40 -25.18
CA PHE A 49 66.12 -6.17 -25.94
C PHE A 49 65.74 -6.39 -27.41
N VAL A 50 64.97 -5.46 -27.99
CA VAL A 50 65.39 -4.76 -29.22
C VAL A 50 64.69 -3.39 -29.31
N ALA A 51 65.50 -2.35 -29.53
CA ALA A 51 65.07 -1.01 -29.86
C ALA A 51 64.68 -0.93 -31.35
N PHE A 52 63.61 -0.22 -31.67
CA PHE A 52 63.46 0.41 -32.98
C PHE A 52 62.56 1.64 -32.86
N THR A 53 63.18 2.81 -32.96
CA THR A 53 62.49 4.07 -33.26
C THR A 53 62.04 4.02 -34.72
N PRO A 54 60.86 4.59 -35.03
CA PRO A 54 60.95 5.82 -35.80
C PRO A 54 59.94 6.89 -35.36
N SER A 55 60.45 8.12 -35.34
CA SER A 55 59.68 9.35 -35.40
C SER A 55 58.75 9.33 -36.61
N ARG A 56 57.44 9.39 -36.38
CA ARG A 56 56.48 9.80 -37.39
C ARG A 56 55.40 10.68 -36.77
N THR A 57 55.62 11.97 -36.94
CA THR A 57 54.66 13.07 -36.76
C THR A 57 53.39 12.82 -37.57
N LEU A 58 52.21 12.83 -36.94
CA LEU A 58 50.90 13.14 -37.54
C LEU A 58 49.87 13.47 -36.41
N PRO A 59 48.77 14.18 -36.72
CA PRO A 59 48.31 15.36 -35.98
C PRO A 59 47.38 15.05 -34.81
N ALA A 60 47.27 16.04 -33.91
CA ALA A 60 46.26 16.10 -32.87
C ALA A 60 44.85 16.13 -33.50
N SER A 61 44.22 14.96 -33.58
CA SER A 61 42.78 14.84 -33.78
C SER A 61 42.13 14.87 -32.40
N SER A 62 41.52 16.00 -32.06
CA SER A 62 40.61 16.16 -30.93
C SER A 62 39.43 15.22 -31.10
N PHE A 63 39.57 13.97 -30.65
CA PHE A 63 38.42 13.16 -30.34
C PHE A 63 37.77 13.81 -29.13
N ASN A 64 36.71 14.57 -29.40
CA ASN A 64 35.73 14.96 -28.42
C ASN A 64 35.45 13.71 -27.57
N LEU A 65 35.98 13.69 -26.36
CA LEU A 65 35.50 12.83 -25.30
C LEU A 65 34.09 13.34 -25.07
N THR A 66 33.14 12.79 -25.83
CA THR A 66 31.72 12.98 -25.61
C THR A 66 31.49 12.45 -24.21
N LYS A 67 31.55 13.42 -23.29
CA LYS A 67 31.15 13.40 -21.91
C LYS A 67 29.97 12.45 -21.83
N TRP A 68 30.21 11.22 -21.36
CA TRP A 68 29.16 10.27 -20.99
C TRP A 68 28.53 10.76 -19.68
N GLY A 69 28.01 11.99 -19.71
CA GLY A 69 26.96 12.41 -18.81
C GLY A 69 25.67 11.80 -19.34
N LEU A 70 24.79 11.41 -18.43
CA LEU A 70 23.44 10.91 -18.66
C LEU A 70 23.31 9.38 -18.83
N PHE A 71 23.88 8.62 -17.91
CA PHE A 71 23.08 7.56 -17.29
C PHE A 71 23.05 7.83 -15.79
N GLY A 72 22.43 8.95 -15.42
CA GLY A 72 21.79 9.02 -14.12
C GLY A 72 20.75 7.92 -14.12
N GLY A 73 21.13 6.73 -13.66
CA GLY A 73 20.20 5.63 -13.44
C GLY A 73 19.03 6.22 -12.66
N GLN A 74 17.84 6.21 -13.25
CA GLN A 74 16.66 6.74 -12.59
C GLN A 74 16.56 6.01 -11.25
N LYS A 75 16.80 6.74 -10.16
CA LYS A 75 16.68 6.22 -8.81
C LYS A 75 15.19 6.08 -8.53
N ARG A 76 14.56 5.06 -9.14
CA ARG A 76 13.20 4.65 -8.85
C ARG A 76 13.25 3.87 -7.54
N SER A 77 13.35 4.59 -6.43
CA SER A 77 13.22 4.00 -5.10
C SER A 77 11.98 4.55 -4.41
N MET A 78 10.82 4.32 -5.03
CA MET A 78 9.57 4.31 -4.27
C MET A 78 9.32 2.87 -3.84
N PHE A 79 9.22 2.64 -2.53
CA PHE A 79 8.93 1.34 -1.95
C PHE A 79 7.60 1.45 -1.21
N ILE A 80 6.58 0.77 -1.74
CA ILE A 80 5.25 0.79 -1.16
C ILE A 80 5.18 -0.39 -0.17
N GLN A 81 4.94 -0.09 1.11
CA GLN A 81 4.73 -1.10 2.13
C GLN A 81 3.26 -1.47 2.20
N THR A 82 2.95 -2.70 2.63
CA THR A 82 1.56 -3.12 2.82
C THR A 82 1.34 -3.63 4.24
N GLN A 83 0.25 -3.23 4.86
CA GLN A 83 -0.17 -3.73 6.17
C GLN A 83 -1.57 -4.35 6.07
N SER A 84 -1.75 -5.49 6.74
CA SER A 84 -3.04 -6.16 6.86
C SER A 84 -3.94 -5.43 7.86
N THR A 85 -5.19 -5.24 7.49
CA THR A 85 -6.25 -4.77 8.40
C THR A 85 -6.94 -5.95 9.08
N PRO A 86 -7.71 -5.72 10.17
CA PRO A 86 -8.59 -6.73 10.75
C PRO A 86 -9.61 -7.29 9.73
N ASN A 87 -10.06 -6.46 8.79
CA ASN A 87 -10.86 -6.87 7.65
C ASN A 87 -10.00 -7.56 6.56
N PRO A 88 -10.25 -8.84 6.20
CA PRO A 88 -9.46 -9.59 5.21
C PRO A 88 -9.65 -9.09 3.76
N SER A 89 -10.76 -8.40 3.49
CA SER A 89 -11.08 -7.85 2.18
C SER A 89 -10.50 -6.44 1.98
N SER A 90 -9.88 -5.86 3.02
CA SER A 90 -9.17 -4.59 2.98
C SER A 90 -7.66 -4.78 3.14
N LEU A 91 -6.87 -3.90 2.50
CA LEU A 91 -5.42 -3.86 2.66
C LEU A 91 -4.93 -2.40 2.58
N MET A 92 -4.01 -2.04 3.48
CA MET A 92 -3.40 -0.71 3.53
C MET A 92 -2.08 -0.69 2.76
N PHE A 93 -1.89 0.36 1.96
CA PHE A 93 -0.70 0.61 1.14
C PHE A 93 -0.05 1.93 1.57
N TYR A 94 1.22 1.87 1.95
CA TYR A 94 2.01 3.03 2.42
C TYR A 94 3.06 3.37 1.37
N PRO A 95 2.86 4.42 0.55
CA PRO A 95 3.82 4.81 -0.49
C PRO A 95 5.12 5.44 0.05
N GLY A 96 5.20 5.70 1.36
CA GLY A 96 6.33 6.39 1.99
C GLY A 96 6.37 7.89 1.73
N LYS A 97 5.25 8.45 1.26
CA LYS A 97 4.98 9.88 1.08
C LYS A 97 3.59 10.18 1.65
N PRO A 98 3.35 11.40 2.15
CA PRO A 98 2.01 11.80 2.54
C PRO A 98 1.08 11.73 1.32
N VAL A 99 -0.07 11.09 1.52
CA VAL A 99 -1.15 10.96 0.53
C VAL A 99 -2.09 12.15 0.70
N MET A 100 -2.58 12.39 1.91
CA MET A 100 -3.43 13.51 2.28
C MET A 100 -2.67 14.41 3.25
N GLU A 101 -2.57 15.71 2.96
CA GLU A 101 -1.95 16.66 3.89
C GLU A 101 -2.86 16.98 5.08
N VAL A 102 -4.18 17.00 4.84
CA VAL A 102 -5.20 17.33 5.83
C VAL A 102 -6.41 16.44 5.61
N GLY A 103 -6.98 15.92 6.71
CA GLY A 103 -8.19 15.09 6.70
C GLY A 103 -8.02 13.77 5.94
N SER A 104 -9.14 13.25 5.45
CA SER A 104 -9.22 12.00 4.72
C SER A 104 -10.20 12.11 3.56
N ALA A 105 -10.15 11.15 2.63
CA ALA A 105 -11.08 11.06 1.53
C ALA A 105 -11.55 9.63 1.33
N ASP A 106 -12.87 9.45 1.32
CA ASP A 106 -13.50 8.14 1.13
C ASP A 106 -14.20 8.05 -0.23
N PHE A 107 -13.95 6.95 -0.92
CA PHE A 107 -14.54 6.63 -2.22
C PHE A 107 -15.28 5.30 -2.11
N PRO A 108 -16.59 5.32 -1.74
CA PRO A 108 -17.39 4.11 -1.63
C PRO A 108 -17.89 3.58 -2.98
N ASN A 109 -17.77 4.35 -4.07
CA ASN A 109 -18.18 3.91 -5.40
C ASN A 109 -17.32 4.55 -6.50
N ALA A 110 -17.38 3.96 -7.70
CA ALA A 110 -16.62 4.45 -8.86
C ALA A 110 -16.97 5.89 -9.28
N ARG A 111 -18.18 6.38 -8.93
CA ARG A 111 -18.60 7.75 -9.26
C ARG A 111 -17.88 8.77 -8.40
N SER A 112 -17.76 8.55 -7.09
CA SER A 112 -17.00 9.44 -6.21
C SER A 112 -15.50 9.43 -6.54
N ALA A 113 -14.98 8.29 -7.02
CA ALA A 113 -13.58 8.14 -7.43
C ALA A 113 -13.18 9.01 -8.64
N MET A 114 -14.14 9.50 -9.44
CA MET A 114 -13.83 10.33 -10.61
C MET A 114 -13.08 11.63 -10.29
N ASN A 115 -13.21 12.13 -9.05
CA ASN A 115 -12.55 13.35 -8.61
C ASN A 115 -11.06 13.17 -8.30
N SER A 116 -10.57 11.93 -8.23
CA SER A 116 -9.16 11.62 -8.02
C SER A 116 -8.62 10.74 -9.16
N PRO A 117 -7.55 11.15 -9.86
CA PRO A 117 -6.92 10.31 -10.89
C PRO A 117 -6.47 8.95 -10.34
N LEU A 118 -5.97 8.92 -9.10
CA LEU A 118 -5.55 7.69 -8.44
C LEU A 118 -6.74 6.79 -8.11
N ALA A 119 -7.79 7.34 -7.48
CA ALA A 119 -8.95 6.55 -7.11
C ALA A 119 -9.64 5.98 -8.36
N LYS A 120 -9.74 6.78 -9.43
CA LYS A 120 -10.25 6.34 -10.73
C LYS A 120 -9.41 5.20 -11.33
N ALA A 121 -8.08 5.30 -11.28
CA ALA A 121 -7.20 4.24 -11.76
C ALA A 121 -7.37 2.95 -10.96
N LEU A 122 -7.49 3.05 -9.63
CA LEU A 122 -7.74 1.91 -8.75
C LEU A 122 -9.12 1.27 -9.05
N TYR A 123 -10.18 2.06 -9.18
CA TYR A 123 -11.49 1.53 -9.57
C TYR A 123 -11.56 0.93 -10.97
N GLY A 124 -10.55 1.18 -11.82
CA GLY A 124 -10.41 0.51 -13.11
C GLY A 124 -9.92 -0.94 -13.01
N ILE A 125 -9.39 -1.34 -11.86
CA ILE A 125 -8.95 -2.71 -11.56
C ILE A 125 -10.17 -3.54 -11.17
N ASP A 126 -10.30 -4.72 -11.77
CA ASP A 126 -11.45 -5.59 -11.51
C ASP A 126 -11.45 -6.10 -10.06
N GLY A 127 -12.63 -6.09 -9.45
CA GLY A 127 -12.84 -6.50 -8.07
C GLY A 127 -12.55 -5.45 -7.00
N ILE A 128 -12.18 -4.21 -7.31
CA ILE A 128 -12.07 -3.14 -6.29
C ILE A 128 -13.46 -2.56 -5.99
N THR A 129 -13.82 -2.52 -4.70
CA THR A 129 -15.15 -2.09 -4.23
C THR A 129 -15.11 -0.74 -3.53
N ARG A 130 -14.06 -0.44 -2.76
CA ARG A 130 -13.88 0.82 -2.03
C ARG A 130 -12.43 1.23 -2.02
N VAL A 131 -12.19 2.54 -2.07
CA VAL A 131 -10.86 3.14 -1.92
C VAL A 131 -10.95 4.22 -0.86
N PHE A 132 -9.97 4.28 0.04
CA PHE A 132 -9.90 5.27 1.09
C PHE A 132 -8.49 5.86 1.18
N PHE A 133 -8.39 7.19 1.28
CA PHE A 133 -7.13 7.90 1.46
C PHE A 133 -7.06 8.46 2.88
N GLY A 134 -6.08 7.97 3.64
CA GLY A 134 -5.67 8.56 4.92
C GLY A 134 -4.49 9.50 4.72
N SER A 135 -3.86 9.92 5.84
CA SER A 135 -2.72 10.83 5.82
C SER A 135 -1.53 10.27 5.03
N ASP A 136 -1.06 9.07 5.37
CA ASP A 136 0.15 8.46 4.81
C ASP A 136 -0.09 7.12 4.09
N PHE A 137 -1.37 6.74 3.95
CA PHE A 137 -1.76 5.43 3.43
C PHE A 137 -2.99 5.50 2.54
N ILE A 138 -3.11 4.47 1.70
CA ILE A 138 -4.26 4.20 0.85
C ILE A 138 -4.80 2.84 1.25
N THR A 139 -6.07 2.77 1.64
CA THR A 139 -6.75 1.49 1.85
C THR A 139 -7.54 1.15 0.60
N VAL A 140 -7.38 -0.08 0.13
CA VAL A 140 -8.21 -0.64 -0.93
C VAL A 140 -9.02 -1.79 -0.34
N THR A 141 -10.31 -1.80 -0.62
CA THR A 141 -11.18 -2.93 -0.35
C THR A 141 -11.51 -3.62 -1.66
N LYS A 142 -11.38 -4.95 -1.68
CA LYS A 142 -11.74 -5.79 -2.81
C LYS A 142 -13.04 -6.56 -2.57
N SER A 143 -13.62 -7.11 -3.62
CA SER A 143 -14.66 -8.13 -3.54
C SER A 143 -14.09 -9.46 -3.07
N ASP A 144 -14.97 -10.34 -2.59
CA ASP A 144 -14.58 -11.67 -2.13
C ASP A 144 -14.24 -12.61 -3.30
N ASP A 145 -14.65 -12.26 -4.52
CA ASP A 145 -14.46 -13.07 -5.74
C ASP A 145 -13.02 -13.02 -6.29
N VAL A 146 -12.22 -12.03 -5.88
CA VAL A 146 -10.88 -11.77 -6.41
C VAL A 146 -9.81 -11.98 -5.34
N SER A 147 -8.66 -12.55 -5.71
CA SER A 147 -7.53 -12.76 -4.79
C SER A 147 -6.56 -11.58 -4.76
N TRP A 148 -5.94 -11.35 -3.61
CA TRP A 148 -4.93 -10.29 -3.44
C TRP A 148 -3.71 -10.49 -4.35
N ASP A 149 -3.36 -11.73 -4.70
CA ASP A 149 -2.20 -12.02 -5.55
C ASP A 149 -2.31 -11.43 -6.96
N VAL A 150 -3.55 -11.24 -7.46
CA VAL A 150 -3.83 -10.69 -8.78
C VAL A 150 -3.93 -9.16 -8.73
N VAL A 151 -4.70 -8.61 -7.79
CA VAL A 151 -4.95 -7.15 -7.72
C VAL A 151 -3.77 -6.37 -7.14
N LYS A 152 -2.96 -6.97 -6.27
CA LYS A 152 -1.88 -6.28 -5.57
C LYS A 152 -0.80 -5.73 -6.52
N PRO A 153 -0.29 -6.48 -7.52
CA PRO A 153 0.58 -5.93 -8.56
C PRO A 153 -0.02 -4.73 -9.31
N GLU A 154 -1.31 -4.77 -9.63
CA GLU A 154 -1.99 -3.70 -10.36
C GLU A 154 -2.14 -2.43 -9.51
N ILE A 155 -2.50 -2.58 -8.23
CA ILE A 155 -2.58 -1.47 -7.27
C ILE A 155 -1.20 -0.79 -7.13
N PHE A 156 -0.14 -1.58 -6.98
CA PHE A 156 1.22 -1.04 -6.92
C PHE A 156 1.57 -0.25 -8.18
N ALA A 157 1.23 -0.77 -9.36
CA ALA A 157 1.47 -0.07 -10.62
C ALA A 157 0.73 1.28 -10.68
N ALA A 158 -0.55 1.30 -10.31
CA ALA A 158 -1.36 2.52 -10.30
C ALA A 158 -0.80 3.59 -9.33
N ILE A 159 -0.43 3.19 -8.11
CA ILE A 159 0.17 4.10 -7.13
C ILE A 159 1.51 4.63 -7.66
N MET A 160 2.39 3.76 -8.16
CA MET A 160 3.69 4.17 -8.69
C MET A 160 3.56 5.13 -9.88
N ASP A 161 2.60 4.90 -10.77
CA ASP A 161 2.38 5.74 -11.95
C ASP A 161 1.95 7.15 -11.56
N LEU A 162 1.01 7.31 -10.62
CA LEU A 162 0.62 8.64 -10.13
C LEU A 162 1.81 9.41 -9.54
N TYR A 163 2.55 8.79 -8.62
CA TYR A 163 3.67 9.45 -7.95
C TYR A 163 4.89 9.68 -8.85
N THR A 164 5.02 8.93 -9.96
CA THR A 164 6.09 9.12 -10.95
C THR A 164 5.70 10.14 -12.01
N SER A 165 4.44 10.16 -12.43
CA SER A 165 3.91 11.14 -13.39
C SER A 165 3.77 12.53 -12.79
N GLY A 166 3.67 12.65 -11.46
CA GLY A 166 3.50 13.93 -10.78
C GLY A 166 2.12 14.55 -10.97
N GLN A 167 1.13 13.73 -11.35
CA GLN A 167 -0.26 14.17 -11.45
C GLN A 167 -0.82 14.55 -10.06
N PRO A 168 -1.74 15.51 -9.99
CA PRO A 168 -2.38 15.86 -8.74
C PRO A 168 -3.25 14.70 -8.22
N LEU A 169 -3.33 14.54 -6.90
CA LEU A 169 -4.16 13.51 -6.29
C LEU A 169 -5.66 13.76 -6.49
N PHE A 170 -6.07 15.03 -6.59
CA PHE A 170 -7.44 15.46 -6.87
C PHE A 170 -7.47 16.40 -8.08
N LEU A 171 -8.51 16.29 -8.90
CA LEU A 171 -8.74 17.21 -10.02
C LEU A 171 -9.28 18.56 -9.53
N ASP A 172 -10.12 18.53 -8.51
CA ASP A 172 -10.71 19.71 -7.89
C ASP A 172 -10.10 19.94 -6.50
N SER A 173 -9.49 21.12 -6.30
CA SER A 173 -8.85 21.48 -5.03
C SER A 173 -9.83 21.62 -3.85
N SER A 174 -11.14 21.74 -4.11
CA SER A 174 -12.15 21.94 -3.06
C SER A 174 -12.67 20.64 -2.42
N VAL A 175 -12.32 19.48 -2.98
CA VAL A 175 -12.90 18.18 -2.57
C VAL A 175 -11.98 17.42 -1.60
N ALA A 176 -10.87 18.05 -1.18
CA ALA A 176 -9.68 17.34 -0.73
C ALA A 176 -9.56 17.08 0.78
N ALA A 177 -10.61 17.16 1.61
CA ALA A 177 -10.55 16.70 3.01
C ALA A 177 -11.94 16.68 3.64
N SER A 178 -12.34 15.58 4.29
CA SER A 178 -13.35 15.65 5.35
C SER A 178 -12.77 16.47 6.52
N MET A 179 -13.27 17.69 6.72
CA MET A 179 -12.98 18.55 7.89
C MET A 179 -14.23 18.74 8.75
N ASP A 180 -15.09 17.74 8.77
CA ASP A 180 -16.39 17.72 9.45
C ASP A 180 -16.28 17.82 10.98
N THR A 181 -15.13 17.45 11.55
CA THR A 181 -14.82 17.55 12.98
C THR A 181 -14.06 18.82 13.37
N ALA A 182 -13.88 19.78 12.45
CA ALA A 182 -13.31 21.08 12.82
C ALA A 182 -14.18 21.76 13.90
N ILE A 183 -13.53 22.19 14.99
CA ILE A 183 -14.19 22.89 16.09
C ILE A 183 -14.33 24.36 15.69
N HIS A 184 -15.56 24.87 15.74
CA HIS A 184 -15.90 26.26 15.46
C HIS A 184 -16.30 26.99 16.74
N GLU A 185 -16.18 28.33 16.75
CA GLU A 185 -16.56 29.17 17.90
C GLU A 185 -18.06 29.09 18.22
N ASP A 186 -18.88 28.76 17.22
CA ASP A 186 -20.33 28.60 17.35
C ASP A 186 -20.76 27.21 17.88
N ASP A 187 -19.82 26.26 18.02
CA ASP A 187 -20.12 24.94 18.56
C ASP A 187 -20.39 25.01 20.07
N SER A 188 -21.40 24.27 20.55
CA SER A 188 -21.60 24.10 21.98
C SER A 188 -20.44 23.32 22.61
N GLU A 189 -20.20 23.51 23.92
CA GLU A 189 -19.17 22.76 24.66
C GLU A 189 -19.30 21.24 24.46
N THR A 190 -20.53 20.73 24.45
CA THR A 190 -20.82 19.31 24.20
C THR A 190 -20.42 18.90 22.78
N VAL A 191 -20.75 19.70 21.76
CA VAL A 191 -20.40 19.40 20.36
C VAL A 191 -18.89 19.45 20.16
N ALA A 192 -18.21 20.44 20.73
CA ALA A 192 -16.75 20.54 20.70
C ALA A 192 -16.09 19.30 21.34
N MET A 193 -16.59 18.85 22.49
CA MET A 193 -16.11 17.63 23.15
C MET A 193 -16.38 16.37 22.31
N ILE A 194 -17.55 16.26 21.66
CA ILE A 194 -17.84 15.16 20.75
C ILE A 194 -16.84 15.15 19.59
N LYS A 195 -16.64 16.29 18.93
CA LYS A 195 -15.70 16.43 17.81
C LYS A 195 -14.28 16.06 18.23
N GLU A 196 -13.83 16.49 19.41
CA GLU A 196 -12.52 16.11 19.97
C GLU A 196 -12.40 14.60 20.19
N LEU A 197 -13.41 13.95 20.79
CA LEU A 197 -13.40 12.50 21.02
C LEU A 197 -13.43 11.71 19.71
N LEU A 198 -14.16 12.19 18.70
CA LEU A 198 -14.17 11.59 17.38
C LEU A 198 -12.76 11.61 16.77
N GLU A 199 -12.10 12.77 16.79
CA GLU A 199 -10.78 12.95 16.19
C GLU A 199 -9.67 12.19 16.96
N THR A 200 -9.71 12.21 18.28
CA THR A 200 -8.63 11.66 19.12
C THR A 200 -8.75 10.17 19.40
N ARG A 201 -9.96 9.59 19.36
CA ARG A 201 -10.19 8.19 19.77
C ARG A 201 -10.90 7.33 18.74
N ILE A 202 -11.95 7.84 18.09
CA ILE A 202 -12.78 7.01 17.21
C ILE A 202 -12.18 6.92 15.81
N ARG A 203 -11.82 8.06 15.20
CA ARG A 203 -11.26 8.11 13.85
C ARG A 203 -9.99 7.26 13.71
N PRO A 204 -9.01 7.29 14.64
CA PRO A 204 -7.83 6.41 14.54
C PRO A 204 -8.20 4.93 14.50
N ALA A 205 -9.13 4.49 15.35
CA ALA A 205 -9.56 3.09 15.40
C ALA A 205 -10.31 2.65 14.14
N VAL A 206 -11.11 3.53 13.53
CA VAL A 206 -11.84 3.24 12.28
C VAL A 206 -10.89 3.24 11.07
N GLN A 207 -9.89 4.11 11.07
CA GLN A 207 -8.87 4.18 10.02
C GLN A 207 -7.94 2.96 10.01
N GLU A 208 -7.70 2.32 11.17
CA GLU A 208 -6.99 1.03 11.25
C GLU A 208 -7.72 -0.11 10.53
N ASP A 209 -9.05 -0.01 10.37
CA ASP A 209 -9.84 -0.95 9.54
C ASP A 209 -9.95 -0.48 8.07
N GLY A 210 -9.44 0.72 7.77
CA GLY A 210 -9.42 1.30 6.44
C GLY A 210 -10.67 2.06 6.04
N GLY A 211 -11.44 2.55 7.02
CA GLY A 211 -12.61 3.41 6.81
C GLY A 211 -12.46 4.80 7.43
N ASP A 212 -13.54 5.56 7.38
CA ASP A 212 -13.65 6.88 8.00
C ASP A 212 -15.06 7.14 8.52
N ILE A 213 -15.20 8.19 9.35
CA ILE A 213 -16.46 8.63 9.92
C ILE A 213 -16.82 10.05 9.47
N GLU A 214 -18.12 10.32 9.39
CA GLU A 214 -18.69 11.64 9.10
C GLU A 214 -19.62 12.04 10.24
N TYR A 215 -19.36 13.19 10.86
CA TYR A 215 -20.19 13.78 11.89
C TYR A 215 -21.49 14.35 11.29
N ARG A 216 -22.63 13.85 11.77
CA ARG A 216 -23.98 14.21 11.26
C ARG A 216 -24.74 15.22 12.13
N GLY A 217 -24.15 15.67 13.23
CA GLY A 217 -24.82 16.54 14.22
C GLY A 217 -25.17 15.83 15.52
N TYR A 218 -25.63 16.61 16.50
CA TYR A 218 -26.01 16.14 17.83
C TYR A 218 -27.29 16.84 18.28
N ASP A 219 -28.33 16.06 18.56
CA ASP A 219 -29.59 16.53 19.14
C ASP A 219 -29.67 16.07 20.60
N GLN A 220 -29.80 17.03 21.53
CA GLN A 220 -30.03 16.74 22.93
C GLN A 220 -31.51 16.40 23.12
N TYR A 221 -31.85 15.13 23.34
CA TYR A 221 -33.22 14.74 23.67
C TYR A 221 -33.65 15.43 24.97
N GLU A 222 -34.55 16.39 24.85
CA GLU A 222 -35.27 16.95 25.97
C GLU A 222 -36.23 15.87 26.51
N LYS A 223 -36.11 15.54 27.80
CA LYS A 223 -36.98 14.55 28.46
C LYS A 223 -38.44 14.92 28.22
N LEU A 224 -39.19 14.02 27.59
CA LEU A 224 -40.64 14.04 27.63
C LEU A 224 -41.06 13.79 29.09
N GLU A 225 -41.58 14.82 29.75
CA GLU A 225 -42.24 14.73 31.07
C GLU A 225 -43.53 13.90 31.01
#